data_AF-F5LJU5-F1
#
_entry.id   AF-F5LJU5-F1
#
_cell.length_a   1.000
_cell.length_b   1.000
_cell.length_c   1.000
_cell.angle_alpha   90.00
_cell.angle_beta   90.00
_cell.angle_gamma   90.00
#
_symmetry.space_group_name_H-M   'P 1'
#
loop_
_entity.id
_entity.type
_entity.pdbx_description
1 polymer ?
#
loop_
_entity_poly.entity_id
_entity_poly.type
_entity_poly.pdbx_seq_one_letter_code
_entity_poly.pdbx_strand_id
1 'polypeptide(L)'
;PGAAGQAASAGEPSAADRGAARAPGLPDGPKAADAAAPQVLSTARFVCALALVDPLRGDTLEAEGTCEGVIIAEPRGTDGFGYDPLFYLPERGVTMAELPLEEKNAISHRAAALEQFFERHSGRLT
;
A
#
# COMPACT_ATOMS: atom_id res chain seq x y z
N PRO A 1 -30.67 6.68 18.25
CA PRO A 1 -31.08 5.48 17.49
C PRO A 1 -30.96 5.71 15.98
N GLY A 2 -30.01 5.00 15.35
CA GLY A 2 -30.05 4.57 13.95
C GLY A 2 -29.97 5.64 12.86
N ALA A 3 -28.88 5.65 12.09
CA ALA A 3 -28.84 4.92 10.81
C ALA A 3 -27.61 5.29 9.96
N ALA A 4 -26.96 4.23 9.46
CA ALA A 4 -26.25 4.12 8.18
C ALA A 4 -25.07 5.08 7.92
N GLY A 5 -23.81 4.61 7.88
CA GLY A 5 -23.36 3.43 7.14
C GLY A 5 -23.03 3.84 5.71
N GLN A 6 -21.97 4.63 5.53
CA GLN A 6 -21.45 4.96 4.19
C GLN A 6 -20.59 3.79 3.73
N ALA A 7 -21.12 3.02 2.79
CA ALA A 7 -20.41 1.98 2.07
C ALA A 7 -19.20 2.59 1.35
N ALA A 8 -18.00 2.16 1.71
CA ALA A 8 -16.81 2.43 0.93
C ALA A 8 -16.88 1.55 -0.33
N SER A 9 -17.07 2.16 -1.50
CA SER A 9 -16.85 1.47 -2.76
C SER A 9 -15.37 1.15 -2.86
N ALA A 10 -15.04 -0.14 -2.86
CA ALA A 10 -13.76 -0.61 -3.38
C ALA A 10 -13.60 -0.03 -4.79
N GLY A 11 -12.53 0.74 -5.02
CA GLY A 11 -12.19 1.20 -6.37
C GLY A 11 -12.08 -0.04 -7.25
N GLU A 12 -12.82 -0.06 -8.36
CA GLU A 12 -12.73 -1.17 -9.29
C GLU A 12 -11.30 -1.27 -9.82
N PRO A 13 -10.76 -2.50 -9.99
CA PRO A 13 -9.46 -2.71 -10.59
C PRO A 13 -9.38 -2.01 -11.96
N SER A 14 -8.27 -1.33 -12.21
CA SER A 14 -8.03 -0.68 -13.51
C SER A 14 -8.08 -1.73 -14.61
N ALA A 15 -8.43 -1.34 -15.85
CA ALA A 15 -8.47 -2.27 -16.99
C ALA A 15 -7.14 -3.03 -17.22
N ALA A 16 -6.03 -2.56 -16.64
CA ALA A 16 -4.72 -3.22 -16.62
C ALA A 16 -4.59 -4.40 -15.63
N ASP A 17 -5.51 -4.56 -14.66
CA ASP A 17 -5.49 -5.62 -13.64
C ASP A 17 -6.16 -6.94 -14.09
N ARG A 18 -6.70 -7.00 -15.31
CA ARG A 18 -7.32 -8.22 -15.88
C ARG A 18 -6.25 -9.19 -16.36
N GLY A 19 -5.47 -9.66 -15.40
CA GLY A 19 -4.33 -10.53 -15.62
C GLY A 19 -3.51 -10.71 -14.36
N ALA A 20 -4.14 -10.93 -13.21
CA ALA A 20 -3.43 -11.37 -12.01
C ALA A 20 -2.98 -12.84 -12.17
N ALA A 21 -2.04 -13.06 -13.08
CA ALA A 21 -1.09 -14.15 -12.90
C ALA A 21 -0.36 -13.88 -11.58
N ARG A 22 -0.19 -14.92 -10.76
CA ARG A 22 0.62 -14.89 -9.52
C ARG A 22 1.86 -14.02 -9.76
N ALA A 23 1.99 -12.91 -9.03
CA ALA A 23 3.17 -12.06 -9.11
C ALA A 23 4.40 -12.94 -8.85
N PRO A 24 5.33 -13.08 -9.82
CA PRO A 24 6.50 -13.92 -9.64
C PRO A 24 7.37 -13.29 -8.54
N GLY A 25 7.63 -14.04 -7.47
CA GLY A 25 8.54 -13.62 -6.40
C GLY A 25 7.94 -13.47 -5.01
N LEU A 26 6.65 -13.75 -4.77
CA LEU A 26 6.19 -13.86 -3.38
C LEU A 26 6.84 -15.10 -2.75
N PRO A 27 7.73 -14.96 -1.75
CA PRO A 27 8.29 -16.11 -1.07
C PRO A 27 7.16 -16.94 -0.46
N ASP A 28 7.33 -18.26 -0.41
CA ASP A 28 6.52 -19.08 0.49
C ASP A 28 6.73 -18.50 1.90
N GLY A 29 5.71 -17.79 2.39
CA GLY A 29 5.86 -16.87 3.52
C GLY A 29 6.43 -17.54 4.77
N PRO A 30 7.15 -16.78 5.62
CA PRO A 30 7.73 -17.34 6.84
C PRO A 30 6.64 -17.87 7.77
N LYS A 31 6.91 -19.04 8.35
CA LYS A 31 6.13 -19.65 9.42
C LYS A 31 6.39 -18.90 10.73
N ALA A 32 5.66 -17.82 10.98
CA ALA A 32 5.63 -17.19 12.30
C ALA A 32 4.60 -17.89 13.19
N ALA A 33 5.06 -18.41 14.33
CA ALA A 33 4.27 -19.11 15.32
C ALA A 33 3.46 -18.12 16.20
N ASP A 34 2.29 -18.61 16.64
CA ASP A 34 1.47 -18.15 17.78
C ASP A 34 0.39 -17.06 17.62
N ALA A 35 0.04 -16.66 16.39
CA ALA A 35 -1.30 -16.16 16.08
C ALA A 35 -1.78 -16.81 14.78
N ALA A 36 -2.99 -17.38 14.75
CA ALA A 36 -3.49 -18.02 13.54
C ALA A 36 -3.40 -17.02 12.36
N ALA A 37 -2.66 -17.42 11.32
CA ALA A 37 -2.51 -16.62 10.11
C ALA A 37 -3.90 -16.27 9.57
N PRO A 38 -4.16 -15.00 9.22
CA PRO A 38 -5.48 -14.59 8.79
C PRO A 38 -5.87 -15.28 7.48
N GLN A 39 -7.17 -15.48 7.28
CA GLN A 39 -7.68 -15.95 6.00
C GLN A 39 -7.43 -14.88 4.93
N VAL A 40 -6.62 -15.22 3.93
CA VAL A 40 -6.30 -14.36 2.79
C VAL A 40 -7.38 -14.50 1.72
N LEU A 41 -7.87 -13.36 1.21
CA LEU A 41 -8.89 -13.27 0.15
C LEU A 41 -8.25 -13.06 -1.23
N SER A 42 -7.23 -12.22 -1.33
CA SER A 42 -6.54 -11.90 -2.58
C SER A 42 -5.17 -11.27 -2.34
N THR A 43 -4.31 -11.30 -3.36
CA THR A 43 -3.13 -10.42 -3.41
C THR A 43 -3.56 -8.98 -3.67
N ALA A 44 -2.85 -8.00 -3.12
CA ALA A 44 -3.10 -6.60 -3.38
C ALA A 44 -1.81 -5.78 -3.31
N ARG A 45 -1.88 -4.55 -3.80
CA ARG A 45 -0.83 -3.55 -3.61
C ARG A 45 -1.43 -2.20 -3.30
N PHE A 46 -0.77 -1.45 -2.43
CA PHE A 46 -0.96 -0.01 -2.41
C PHE A 46 -0.07 0.65 -3.44
N VAL A 47 -0.57 1.70 -4.09
CA VAL A 47 0.14 2.48 -5.11
C VAL A 47 0.02 3.96 -4.76
N CYS A 48 1.14 4.69 -4.79
CA CYS A 48 1.19 6.14 -4.65
C CYS A 48 1.84 6.72 -5.91
N ALA A 49 1.11 7.51 -6.67
CA ALA A 49 1.66 8.35 -7.72
C ALA A 49 1.86 9.78 -7.18
N LEU A 50 3.05 10.32 -7.40
CA LEU A 50 3.44 11.69 -7.06
C LEU A 50 3.72 12.46 -8.35
N ALA A 51 3.21 13.69 -8.42
CA ALA A 51 3.49 14.63 -9.50
C ALA A 51 3.82 16.01 -8.92
N LEU A 52 4.92 16.61 -9.38
CA LEU A 52 5.29 18.00 -9.13
C LEU A 52 5.33 18.74 -10.47
N VAL A 53 4.53 19.78 -10.60
CA VAL A 53 4.52 20.64 -11.78
C VAL A 53 5.26 21.93 -11.45
N ASP A 54 6.35 22.21 -12.18
CA ASP A 54 7.07 23.47 -12.11
C ASP A 54 6.65 24.37 -13.29
N PRO A 55 5.78 25.38 -13.08
CA PRO A 55 5.31 26.25 -14.14
C PRO A 55 6.37 27.22 -14.65
N LEU A 56 7.45 27.45 -13.89
CA LEU A 56 8.53 28.36 -14.28
C LEU A 56 9.52 27.68 -15.21
N ARG A 57 9.78 26.39 -14.98
CA ARG A 57 10.64 25.57 -15.84
C ARG A 57 9.87 24.85 -16.95
N GLY A 58 8.55 24.76 -16.83
CA GLY A 58 7.69 24.07 -17.80
C GLY A 58 7.77 22.55 -17.71
N ASP A 59 8.24 22.03 -16.58
CA ASP A 59 8.52 20.61 -16.38
C ASP A 59 7.54 19.97 -15.40
N THR A 60 7.21 18.70 -15.65
CA THR A 60 6.48 17.84 -14.70
C THR A 60 7.41 16.71 -14.25
N LEU A 61 7.53 16.54 -12.92
CA LEU A 61 8.29 15.47 -12.29
C LEU A 61 7.32 14.46 -11.72
N GLU A 62 7.49 13.19 -12.05
CA GLU A 62 6.60 12.12 -11.58
C GLU A 62 7.41 11.00 -10.92
N ALA A 63 6.80 10.35 -9.95
CA ALA A 63 7.30 9.13 -9.34
C ALA A 63 6.13 8.26 -8.86
N GLU A 64 6.32 6.95 -8.83
CA GLU A 64 5.34 6.01 -8.31
C GLU A 64 6.02 5.08 -7.30
N GLY A 65 5.37 4.85 -6.16
CA GLY A 65 5.79 3.88 -5.16
C GLY A 65 4.70 2.86 -4.91
N THR A 66 5.11 1.61 -4.69
CA THR A 66 4.18 0.51 -4.37
C THR A 66 4.53 -0.14 -3.04
N CYS A 67 3.56 -0.83 -2.46
CA CYS A 67 3.75 -1.72 -1.32
C CYS A 67 2.90 -2.95 -1.56
N GLU A 68 3.53 -4.12 -1.66
CA GLU A 68 2.85 -5.39 -1.92
C GLU A 68 2.33 -6.01 -0.62
N GLY A 69 1.20 -6.69 -0.71
CA GLY A 69 0.57 -7.34 0.42
C GLY A 69 -0.59 -8.22 0.00
N VAL A 70 -1.46 -8.54 0.96
CA VAL A 70 -2.66 -9.34 0.73
C VAL A 70 -3.84 -8.76 1.48
N ILE A 71 -5.06 -8.99 0.98
CA ILE A 71 -6.29 -8.63 1.68
C ILE A 71 -6.72 -9.79 2.54
N ILE A 72 -7.01 -9.52 3.81
CA ILE A 72 -7.51 -10.51 4.77
C ILE A 72 -9.01 -10.36 5.01
N ALA A 73 -9.65 -11.45 5.46
CA ALA A 73 -11.11 -11.50 5.64
C ALA A 73 -11.62 -10.65 6.81
N GLU A 74 -10.85 -10.55 7.89
CA GLU A 74 -11.23 -9.84 9.11
C GLU A 74 -10.23 -8.70 9.38
N PRO A 75 -10.71 -7.47 9.65
CA PRO A 75 -9.84 -6.35 9.92
C PRO A 75 -9.07 -6.53 11.23
N ARG A 76 -7.80 -6.13 11.25
CA ARG A 76 -6.94 -6.11 12.45
C ARG A 76 -6.25 -4.76 12.59
N GLY A 77 -6.00 -4.35 13.83
CA GLY A 77 -5.45 -3.03 14.14
C GLY A 77 -6.48 -1.91 14.09
N THR A 78 -6.14 -0.78 14.70
CA THR A 78 -7.03 0.40 14.81
C THR A 78 -6.38 1.68 14.29
N ASP A 79 -5.08 1.65 14.01
CA ASP A 79 -4.34 2.80 13.55
C ASP A 79 -4.40 2.94 12.01
N GLY A 80 -3.98 4.09 11.50
CA GLY A 80 -4.02 4.35 10.06
C GLY A 80 -5.41 4.75 9.56
N PHE A 81 -5.70 4.45 8.28
CA PHE A 81 -6.91 4.87 7.61
C PHE A 81 -7.25 3.97 6.40
N GLY A 82 -8.47 4.06 5.90
CA GLY A 82 -8.88 3.34 4.68
C GLY A 82 -8.75 1.83 4.82
N TYR A 83 -8.03 1.18 3.91
CA TYR A 83 -7.88 -0.28 3.85
C TYR A 83 -6.78 -0.83 4.75
N ASP A 84 -6.10 0.00 5.54
CA ASP A 84 -4.99 -0.43 6.39
C ASP A 84 -5.33 -1.62 7.31
N PRO A 85 -6.54 -1.71 7.92
CA PRO A 85 -6.89 -2.87 8.76
C PRO A 85 -7.06 -4.18 7.99
N LEU A 86 -7.24 -4.13 6.67
CA LEU A 86 -7.42 -5.30 5.81
C LEU A 86 -6.17 -5.61 4.99
N PHE A 87 -5.22 -4.69 4.90
CA PHE A 87 -4.00 -4.85 4.13
C PHE A 87 -2.91 -5.48 4.99
N TYR A 88 -2.71 -6.78 4.81
CA TYR A 88 -1.76 -7.59 5.57
C TYR A 88 -0.40 -7.67 4.86
N LEU A 89 0.67 -7.59 5.64
CA LEU A 89 2.06 -7.71 5.20
C LEU A 89 2.61 -9.08 5.60
N PRO A 90 2.64 -10.08 4.69
CA PRO A 90 3.07 -11.44 5.04
C PRO A 90 4.47 -11.52 5.64
N GLU A 91 5.37 -10.64 5.20
CA GLU A 91 6.75 -10.57 5.68
C GLU A 91 6.87 -10.08 7.13
N ARG A 92 5.88 -9.31 7.61
CA ARG A 92 5.87 -8.71 8.95
C ARG A 92 4.87 -9.37 9.91
N GLY A 93 3.95 -10.16 9.37
CA GLY A 93 2.96 -10.87 10.17
C GLY A 93 1.81 -10.00 10.70
N VAL A 94 1.69 -8.75 10.23
CA VAL A 94 0.75 -7.73 10.74
C VAL A 94 0.07 -6.98 9.60
N THR A 95 -1.06 -6.31 9.87
CA THR A 95 -1.69 -5.37 8.95
C THR A 95 -1.05 -3.99 9.02
N MET A 96 -1.28 -3.16 8.00
CA MET A 96 -0.83 -1.75 8.00
C MET A 96 -1.40 -0.94 9.16
N ALA A 97 -2.56 -1.33 9.71
CA ALA A 97 -3.20 -0.67 10.86
C ALA A 97 -2.67 -1.14 12.22
N GLU A 98 -1.85 -2.19 12.24
CA GLU A 98 -1.16 -2.68 13.44
C GLU A 98 0.26 -2.12 13.56
N LEU A 99 0.77 -1.47 12.51
CA LEU A 99 2.09 -0.85 12.51
C LEU A 99 2.07 0.49 13.27
N PRO A 100 3.09 0.76 14.09
CA PRO A 100 3.35 2.10 14.58
C PRO A 100 3.48 3.09 13.41
N LEU A 101 3.02 4.33 13.61
CA LEU A 101 3.02 5.35 12.57
C LEU A 101 4.41 5.57 11.92
N GLU A 102 5.47 5.53 12.73
CA GLU A 102 6.85 5.70 12.27
C GLU A 102 7.28 4.57 11.33
N GLU A 103 7.02 3.32 11.69
CA GLU A 103 7.35 2.15 10.86
C GLU A 103 6.54 2.15 9.57
N LYS A 104 5.23 2.44 9.66
CA LYS A 104 4.36 2.59 8.49
C LYS A 104 4.89 3.68 7.55
N ASN A 105 5.31 4.81 8.08
CA ASN A 105 5.86 5.89 7.27
C ASN A 105 7.18 5.52 6.61
N ALA A 106 7.97 4.60 7.18
CA ALA A 106 9.21 4.13 6.57
C ALA A 106 8.98 3.13 5.42
N ILE A 107 7.92 2.30 5.48
CA ILE A 107 7.76 1.16 4.56
C ILE A 107 6.59 1.30 3.58
N SER A 108 5.76 2.34 3.72
CA SER A 108 4.57 2.48 2.89
C SER A 108 4.89 2.87 1.44
N HIS A 109 3.95 2.55 0.53
CA HIS A 109 3.93 3.02 -0.87
C HIS A 109 4.22 4.52 -1.03
N ARG A 110 3.80 5.36 -0.06
CA ARG A 110 4.09 6.81 -0.05
C ARG A 110 5.55 7.12 0.20
N ALA A 111 6.19 6.41 1.15
CA ALA A 111 7.63 6.54 1.38
C ALA A 111 8.42 6.09 0.15
N ALA A 112 8.05 4.94 -0.42
CA ALA A 112 8.67 4.43 -1.64
C ALA A 112 8.53 5.42 -2.82
N ALA A 113 7.38 6.08 -2.95
CA ALA A 113 7.17 7.08 -4.00
C ALA A 113 8.06 8.31 -3.78
N LEU A 114 8.18 8.77 -2.52
CA LEU A 114 8.98 9.94 -2.16
C LEU A 114 10.49 9.67 -2.33
N GLU A 115 10.96 8.50 -1.92
CA GLU A 115 12.34 8.06 -2.11
C GLU A 115 12.69 8.02 -3.61
N GLN A 116 11.86 7.36 -4.42
CA GLN A 116 12.04 7.33 -5.87
C GLN A 116 11.97 8.73 -6.49
N PHE A 117 11.13 9.62 -5.96
CA PHE A 117 11.05 11.00 -6.43
C PHE A 117 12.38 11.73 -6.22
N PHE A 118 12.94 11.67 -5.01
CA PHE A 118 14.22 12.31 -4.71
C PHE A 118 15.38 11.67 -5.47
N GLU A 119 15.41 10.35 -5.58
CA GLU A 119 16.44 9.64 -6.33
C GLU A 119 16.46 10.10 -7.80
N ARG A 120 15.29 10.14 -8.45
CA ARG A 120 15.17 10.50 -9.87
C ARG A 120 15.37 11.99 -10.15
N HIS A 121 14.99 12.85 -9.21
CA HIS A 121 14.87 14.28 -9.47
C HIS A 121 15.74 15.19 -8.61
N SER A 122 16.60 14.66 -7.73
CA SER A 122 17.47 15.45 -6.83
C SER A 122 18.20 16.62 -7.53
N GLY A 123 18.78 16.38 -8.71
CA GLY A 123 19.50 17.43 -9.47
C GLY A 123 18.60 18.50 -10.10
N ARG A 124 17.28 18.29 -10.12
CA ARG A 124 16.28 19.23 -10.67
C ARG A 124 15.56 20.00 -9.57
N LEU A 125 15.75 19.65 -8.29
CA LEU A 125 15.09 20.31 -7.16
C LEU A 125 15.89 21.49 -6.58
N THR A 126 17.15 21.65 -7.02
CA THR A 126 18.01 22.81 -6.73
C THR A 126 17.88 23.90 -7.78
#